data_AF-A0A8H8CLY5-F1
#
_entry.id   AF-A0A8H8CLY5-F1
#
_cell.length_a   1.000
_cell.length_b   1.000
_cell.length_c   1.000
_cell.angle_alpha   90.00
_cell.angle_beta   90.00
_cell.angle_gamma   90.00
#
_symmetry.space_group_name_H-M   'P 1'
#
loop_
_entity.id
_entity.type
_entity.pdbx_description
1 polymer ?
#
loop_
_entity_poly.entity_id
_entity_poly.type
_entity_poly.pdbx_seq_one_letter_code
_entity_poly.pdbx_strand_id
1 'polypeptide(L)'
;MAFNNASIIIALGGSSEFPSTSSRRRARRRVTSDPCLPERLPTTGVIQREAERLAPRAFMNQMLKNSIEETLDTESVIEPQDIEKPRPRSSSSPRSPSIRSFVRSMVGPRLSRVPSSGWADVQPYEIMKAVEDRDIMFLMEVRDKAFPLLLQSSGGETPLVHAIRTGNKDVAIVLLGAFSKWVNYLEDADIQKTQTQTYLKALRVGLKLAINEGLAKSQNELIASFMQTLIMSEGDKWVYAQASTVSRALKAGTEGKPVQVAGEAVRKFATKEMGKADLIASLED
;
A
#
# COMPACT_ATOMS: atom_id res chain seq x y z
N MET A 1 30.00 0.47 -7.42
CA MET A 1 31.14 0.94 -8.24
C MET A 1 31.79 -0.27 -8.87
N ALA A 2 31.77 -0.40 -10.19
CA ALA A 2 32.39 -1.52 -10.88
C ALA A 2 33.80 -1.10 -11.33
N PHE A 3 34.83 -1.78 -10.81
CA PHE A 3 36.21 -1.52 -11.20
C PHE A 3 36.51 -2.22 -12.54
N ASN A 4 37.08 -1.46 -13.48
CA ASN A 4 37.50 -1.98 -14.77
C ASN A 4 38.80 -2.78 -14.60
N ASN A 5 38.69 -4.12 -14.63
CA ASN A 5 39.80 -5.05 -14.48
C ASN A 5 40.40 -5.52 -15.83
N ALA A 6 40.03 -4.88 -16.94
CA ALA A 6 40.41 -5.33 -18.28
C ALA A 6 41.95 -5.38 -18.48
N SER A 7 42.69 -4.44 -17.90
CA SER A 7 44.15 -4.39 -18.01
C SER A 7 44.86 -5.54 -17.29
N ILE A 8 44.30 -6.05 -16.19
CA ILE A 8 44.85 -7.19 -15.43
C ILE A 8 44.64 -8.49 -16.21
N ILE A 9 43.48 -8.65 -16.85
CA ILE A 9 43.16 -9.83 -17.64
C ILE A 9 44.05 -9.91 -18.90
N ILE A 10 44.32 -8.77 -19.56
CA ILE A 10 45.23 -8.70 -20.71
C ILE A 10 46.68 -9.03 -20.30
N ALA A 11 47.12 -8.58 -19.12
CA ALA A 11 48.46 -8.89 -18.61
C ALA A 11 48.64 -10.37 -18.28
N LEU A 12 47.59 -11.04 -17.77
CA LEU A 12 47.64 -12.47 -17.44
C LEU A 12 47.57 -13.35 -18.70
N GLY A 13 46.80 -12.96 -19.72
CA GLY A 13 46.66 -13.71 -20.97
C GLY A 13 47.92 -13.80 -21.82
N GLY A 14 48.89 -12.89 -21.66
CA GLY A 14 50.16 -12.90 -22.40
C GLY A 14 51.23 -13.85 -21.86
N SER A 15 50.96 -14.61 -20.78
CA SER A 15 51.98 -15.37 -20.04
C SER A 15 52.08 -16.85 -20.42
N SER A 16 51.21 -17.35 -21.30
CA SER A 16 51.10 -18.77 -21.60
C SER A 16 51.33 -19.04 -23.08
N GLU A 17 52.59 -19.03 -23.53
CA GLU A 17 53.11 -19.87 -24.62
C GLU A 17 54.63 -19.63 -24.83
N PHE A 18 55.42 -20.61 -24.36
CA PHE A 18 56.77 -21.04 -24.81
C PHE A 18 58.03 -20.13 -24.74
N PRO A 19 59.25 -20.74 -24.64
CA PRO A 19 60.40 -20.13 -23.98
C PRO A 19 61.48 -19.56 -24.91
N SER A 20 62.33 -18.72 -24.30
CA SER A 20 63.70 -18.35 -24.68
C SER A 20 63.90 -17.53 -25.96
N THR A 21 64.27 -16.26 -25.78
CA THR A 21 65.50 -15.68 -26.33
C THR A 21 65.73 -14.26 -25.78
N SER A 22 66.93 -14.05 -25.25
CA SER A 22 67.60 -12.76 -24.96
C SER A 22 66.77 -11.60 -24.37
N SER A 23 66.89 -11.45 -23.06
CA SER A 23 66.54 -10.28 -22.27
C SER A 23 67.27 -9.02 -22.77
N ARG A 24 66.60 -8.20 -23.59
CA ARG A 24 66.82 -6.75 -23.60
C ARG A 24 65.83 -6.13 -22.63
N ARG A 25 66.31 -5.77 -21.44
CA ARG A 25 65.53 -4.99 -20.45
C ARG A 25 65.01 -3.73 -21.14
N ARG A 26 63.75 -3.74 -21.58
CA ARG A 26 63.07 -2.53 -22.08
C ARG A 26 63.09 -1.53 -20.94
N ALA A 27 63.80 -0.41 -21.12
CA ALA A 27 63.77 0.70 -20.19
C ALA A 27 62.29 1.07 -19.97
N ARG A 28 61.82 0.97 -18.73
CA ARG A 28 60.44 1.30 -18.37
C ARG A 28 60.20 2.74 -18.82
N ARG A 29 59.31 2.92 -19.80
CA ARG A 29 58.87 4.23 -20.27
C ARG A 29 58.28 4.95 -19.07
N ARG A 30 58.87 6.08 -18.66
CA ARG A 30 58.30 6.92 -17.59
C ARG A 30 56.89 7.29 -18.01
N VAL A 31 55.92 7.01 -17.13
CA VAL A 31 54.54 7.47 -17.29
C VAL A 31 54.58 8.98 -17.20
N THR A 32 54.37 9.65 -18.32
CA THR A 32 54.12 11.09 -18.36
C THR A 32 52.73 11.30 -17.77
N SER A 33 52.66 11.77 -16.53
CA SER A 33 51.41 12.21 -15.93
C SER A 33 51.01 13.51 -16.63
N ASP A 34 50.05 13.42 -17.55
CA ASP A 34 49.38 14.63 -18.04
C ASP A 34 48.67 15.28 -16.84
N PRO A 35 48.99 16.55 -16.50
CA PRO A 35 48.28 17.26 -15.46
C PRO A 35 46.84 17.51 -15.94
N CYS A 36 45.92 16.62 -15.61
CA CYS A 36 44.51 16.88 -15.77
C CYS A 36 44.06 17.77 -14.60
N LEU A 37 43.53 18.95 -14.94
CA LEU A 37 42.80 19.75 -13.97
C LEU A 37 41.58 18.94 -13.51
N PRO A 38 41.35 18.79 -12.19
CA PRO A 38 40.13 18.15 -11.72
C PRO A 38 38.95 18.90 -12.31
N GLU A 39 38.04 18.15 -12.94
CA GLU A 39 36.83 18.69 -13.53
C GLU A 39 36.13 19.56 -12.50
N ARG A 40 35.69 20.76 -12.92
CA ARG A 40 35.06 21.71 -12.02
C ARG A 40 33.88 21.02 -11.34
N LEU A 41 33.82 21.10 -10.02
CA LEU A 41 32.71 20.56 -9.26
C LEU A 41 31.39 21.07 -9.85
N PRO A 42 30.37 20.21 -9.97
CA PRO A 42 29.08 20.62 -10.48
C PRO A 42 28.55 21.80 -9.67
N THR A 43 27.93 22.75 -10.36
CA THR A 43 27.41 23.94 -9.71
C THR A 43 26.33 23.55 -8.70
N THR A 44 26.24 24.30 -7.61
CA THR A 44 25.27 24.04 -6.52
C THR A 44 23.83 23.92 -7.03
N GLY A 45 23.47 24.63 -8.10
CA GLY A 45 22.16 24.50 -8.74
C GLY A 45 21.91 23.14 -9.42
N VAL A 46 22.94 22.50 -9.97
CA VAL A 46 22.82 21.13 -10.53
C VAL A 46 22.61 20.13 -9.40
N ILE A 47 23.39 20.26 -8.32
CA ILE A 47 23.27 19.42 -7.12
C ILE A 47 21.88 19.57 -6.50
N GLN A 48 21.38 20.79 -6.36
CA GLN A 48 20.07 21.07 -5.78
C GLN A 48 18.93 20.50 -6.63
N ARG A 49 18.97 20.69 -7.96
CA ARG A 49 17.96 20.12 -8.87
C ARG A 49 17.97 18.60 -8.84
N GLU A 50 19.14 17.99 -8.77
CA GLU A 50 19.26 16.54 -8.69
C GLU A 50 18.80 16.01 -7.33
N ALA A 51 19.09 16.72 -6.23
CA ALA A 51 18.59 16.42 -4.91
C ALA A 51 17.06 16.51 -4.84
N GLU A 52 16.45 17.57 -5.38
CA GLU A 52 14.99 17.72 -5.44
C GLU A 52 14.33 16.60 -6.26
N ARG A 53 15.00 16.12 -7.31
CA ARG A 53 14.50 15.00 -8.12
C ARG A 53 14.64 13.64 -7.43
N LEU A 54 15.72 13.42 -6.67
CA LEU A 54 16.05 12.13 -6.07
C LEU A 54 15.53 11.96 -4.65
N ALA A 55 15.34 13.03 -3.89
CA ALA A 55 14.89 12.98 -2.49
C ALA A 55 13.53 12.29 -2.31
N PRO A 56 12.47 12.56 -3.12
CA PRO A 56 11.19 11.88 -2.96
C PRO A 56 11.29 10.37 -3.22
N ARG A 57 12.15 9.97 -4.16
CA ARG A 57 12.39 8.56 -4.50
C ARG A 57 13.16 7.84 -3.40
N ALA A 58 14.18 8.48 -2.85
CA ALA A 58 14.93 7.94 -1.73
C ALA A 58 14.04 7.78 -0.48
N PHE A 59 13.17 8.75 -0.21
CA PHE A 59 12.21 8.69 0.88
C PHE A 59 11.22 7.53 0.72
N MET A 60 10.63 7.34 -0.47
CA MET A 60 9.75 6.19 -0.74
C MET A 60 10.48 4.85 -0.59
N ASN A 61 11.73 4.75 -1.06
CA ASN A 61 12.52 3.52 -0.91
C ASN A 61 12.86 3.21 0.56
N GLN A 62 13.09 4.24 1.38
CA GLN A 62 13.32 4.08 2.81
C GLN A 62 12.04 3.62 3.53
N MET A 63 10.89 4.18 3.18
CA MET A 63 9.60 3.76 3.71
C MET A 63 9.29 2.30 3.39
N LEU A 64 9.60 1.86 2.15
CA LEU A 64 9.46 0.46 1.74
C LEU A 64 10.43 -0.47 2.50
N LYS A 65 11.68 -0.05 2.72
CA LYS A 65 12.64 -0.83 3.51
C LYS A 65 12.20 -1.00 4.96
N ASN A 66 11.78 0.09 5.60
CA ASN A 66 11.31 0.05 6.99
C ASN A 66 10.05 -0.85 7.11
N SER A 67 9.15 -0.78 6.14
CA SER A 67 7.96 -1.65 6.11
C SER A 67 8.30 -3.14 5.93
N ILE A 68 9.42 -3.48 5.29
CA ILE A 68 9.86 -4.87 5.13
C ILE A 68 10.59 -5.35 6.40
N GLU A 69 11.40 -4.51 7.04
CA GLU A 69 12.06 -4.85 8.31
C GLU A 69 11.05 -5.05 9.45
N GLU A 70 10.01 -4.21 9.53
CA GLU A 70 8.94 -4.33 10.55
C GLU A 70 8.14 -5.65 10.43
N THR A 71 8.11 -6.27 9.24
CA THR A 71 7.46 -7.58 9.04
C THR A 71 8.31 -8.78 9.47
N LEU A 72 9.63 -8.63 9.65
CA LEU A 72 10.53 -9.72 10.05
C LEU A 72 10.66 -9.88 11.58
N ASP A 73 10.38 -8.83 12.36
CA ASP A 73 10.51 -8.87 13.82
C ASP A 73 9.27 -9.41 14.56
N THR A 74 8.18 -9.75 13.84
CA THR A 74 6.93 -10.24 14.47
C THR A 74 6.80 -11.78 14.46
N GLU A 75 7.79 -12.53 13.98
CA GLU A 75 7.70 -13.99 13.81
C GLU A 75 8.41 -14.84 14.89
N SER A 76 8.94 -14.25 15.96
CA SER A 76 9.47 -15.02 17.10
C SER A 76 8.98 -14.53 18.44
N VAL A 77 7.97 -15.21 18.99
CA VAL A 77 7.88 -15.77 20.36
C VAL A 77 6.43 -16.22 20.59
N ILE A 78 6.21 -17.53 20.51
CA ILE A 78 5.04 -18.22 21.08
C ILE A 78 5.58 -19.10 22.20
N GLU A 79 5.17 -18.85 23.45
CA GLU A 79 4.75 -19.93 24.35
C GLU A 79 3.77 -19.42 25.43
N PRO A 80 2.75 -20.20 25.81
CA PRO A 80 1.70 -19.81 26.76
C PRO A 80 1.89 -20.50 28.12
N GLN A 81 1.56 -19.84 29.25
CA GLN A 81 1.03 -20.53 30.43
C GLN A 81 0.15 -19.62 31.30
N ASP A 82 -1.01 -20.19 31.66
CA ASP A 82 -1.97 -19.76 32.67
C ASP A 82 -1.36 -19.69 34.08
N ILE A 83 -1.93 -18.85 34.96
CA ILE A 83 -2.39 -19.20 36.33
C ILE A 83 -3.11 -17.99 36.98
N GLU A 84 -4.25 -18.33 37.59
CA GLU A 84 -5.24 -17.53 38.33
C GLU A 84 -4.79 -16.88 39.66
N LYS A 85 -5.59 -15.85 40.07
CA LYS A 85 -5.97 -15.38 41.45
C LYS A 85 -5.03 -14.36 42.18
N PRO A 86 -5.50 -13.69 43.27
CA PRO A 86 -6.53 -12.64 43.33
C PRO A 86 -6.04 -11.37 44.10
N ARG A 87 -6.83 -10.28 44.10
CA ARG A 87 -6.63 -9.04 44.89
C ARG A 87 -6.45 -9.32 46.40
N PRO A 88 -5.80 -8.38 47.14
CA PRO A 88 -6.62 -7.57 48.05
C PRO A 88 -6.29 -6.06 48.05
N ARG A 89 -7.29 -5.33 48.55
CA ARG A 89 -7.42 -3.89 48.71
C ARG A 89 -6.55 -3.33 49.84
N SER A 90 -6.21 -2.06 49.75
CA SER A 90 -6.23 -1.01 50.81
C SER A 90 -5.53 0.25 50.24
N SER A 91 -5.84 1.50 50.56
CA SER A 91 -6.95 2.20 51.21
C SER A 91 -6.52 3.67 51.23
N SER A 92 -7.46 4.60 51.01
CA SER A 92 -7.49 6.00 51.52
C SER A 92 -6.33 6.95 51.13
N SER A 93 -6.51 8.20 50.72
CA SER A 93 -7.43 9.21 51.24
C SER A 93 -7.50 10.44 50.31
N PRO A 94 -8.50 11.33 50.51
CA PRO A 94 -8.94 12.35 49.57
C PRO A 94 -8.43 13.76 49.91
N ARG A 95 -8.45 14.67 48.94
CA ARG A 95 -8.62 16.11 49.18
C ARG A 95 -9.20 16.81 47.95
N SER A 96 -10.45 17.25 48.11
CA SER A 96 -11.21 18.15 47.24
C SER A 96 -10.73 19.62 47.42
N PRO A 97 -11.47 20.64 46.95
CA PRO A 97 -11.65 21.07 45.56
C PRO A 97 -11.18 22.53 45.39
N SER A 98 -11.02 23.01 44.15
CA SER A 98 -11.05 24.47 43.91
C SER A 98 -11.81 24.79 42.64
N ILE A 99 -13.03 25.28 42.89
CA ILE A 99 -13.93 25.96 41.99
C ILE A 99 -13.25 27.25 41.49
N ARG A 100 -13.05 27.37 40.17
CA ARG A 100 -13.20 28.66 39.47
C ARG A 100 -13.81 28.42 38.09
N SER A 101 -15.11 28.63 38.07
CA SER A 101 -15.94 28.92 36.91
C SER A 101 -15.39 30.12 36.11
N PHE A 102 -15.16 29.92 34.82
CA PHE A 102 -15.34 30.96 33.82
C PHE A 102 -16.29 30.43 32.76
N VAL A 103 -17.57 30.75 32.98
CA VAL A 103 -18.60 30.66 31.97
C VAL A 103 -18.38 31.85 31.05
N ARG A 104 -18.00 31.61 29.80
CA ARG A 104 -18.25 32.57 28.72
C ARG A 104 -18.91 31.81 27.58
N SER A 105 -20.22 31.71 27.72
CA SER A 105 -21.15 31.71 26.61
C SER A 105 -20.80 32.88 25.69
N MET A 106 -20.24 32.56 24.54
CA MET A 106 -20.51 33.32 23.32
C MET A 106 -20.79 32.31 22.22
N VAL A 107 -22.06 32.31 21.83
CA VAL A 107 -22.59 31.83 20.56
C VAL A 107 -21.74 32.47 19.46
N GLY A 108 -20.74 31.73 18.96
CA GLY A 108 -20.11 32.05 17.69
C GLY A 108 -21.15 31.78 16.60
N PRO A 109 -21.35 32.71 15.64
CA PRO A 109 -22.16 32.38 14.49
C PRO A 109 -21.49 31.18 13.83
N ARG A 110 -22.24 30.10 13.65
CA ARG A 110 -21.90 29.10 12.64
C ARG A 110 -21.72 29.88 11.36
N LEU A 111 -20.46 30.12 10.97
CA LEU A 111 -20.12 30.49 9.62
C LEU A 111 -20.64 29.32 8.79
N SER A 112 -21.86 29.50 8.28
CA SER A 112 -22.34 28.85 7.08
C SER A 112 -21.22 29.02 6.05
N ARG A 113 -20.40 27.98 5.91
CA ARG A 113 -19.39 27.86 4.86
C ARG A 113 -20.19 27.92 3.57
N VAL A 114 -20.24 29.11 2.97
CA VAL A 114 -20.79 29.32 1.65
C VAL A 114 -19.96 28.43 0.71
N PRO A 115 -20.54 27.45 0.01
CA PRO A 115 -19.77 26.60 -0.88
C PRO A 115 -19.63 27.35 -2.20
N SER A 116 -18.67 28.27 -2.28
CA SER A 116 -18.33 28.96 -3.53
C SER A 116 -16.84 28.92 -3.87
N SER A 117 -16.03 28.15 -3.15
CA SER A 117 -14.73 27.72 -3.65
C SER A 117 -14.89 26.32 -4.24
N GLY A 118 -14.38 26.10 -5.44
CA GLY A 118 -14.53 24.83 -6.15
C GLY A 118 -14.04 23.65 -5.29
N TRP A 119 -14.60 22.46 -5.53
CA TRP A 119 -14.22 21.20 -4.89
C TRP A 119 -12.74 20.83 -5.05
N ALA A 120 -11.99 21.59 -5.86
CA ALA A 120 -10.55 21.51 -6.01
C ALA A 120 -9.77 21.85 -4.73
N ASP A 121 -10.36 22.59 -3.79
CA ASP A 121 -9.65 23.03 -2.58
C ASP A 121 -9.75 22.04 -1.41
N VAL A 122 -10.63 21.03 -1.48
CA VAL A 122 -10.80 20.06 -0.38
C VAL A 122 -9.53 19.24 -0.24
N GLN A 123 -8.86 19.39 0.90
CA GLN A 123 -7.63 18.68 1.20
C GLN A 123 -7.91 17.33 1.90
N PRO A 124 -7.04 16.31 1.72
CA PRO A 124 -7.23 14.99 2.34
C PRO A 124 -7.35 15.02 3.88
N TYR A 125 -6.70 15.98 4.55
CA TYR A 125 -6.82 16.12 6.01
C TYR A 125 -8.21 16.59 6.45
N GLU A 126 -8.96 17.32 5.62
CA GLU A 126 -10.34 17.73 5.94
C GLU A 126 -11.26 16.52 6.00
N ILE A 127 -11.00 15.51 5.17
CA ILE A 127 -11.75 14.25 5.15
C ILE A 127 -11.46 13.45 6.43
N MET A 128 -10.19 13.35 6.83
CA MET A 128 -9.82 12.68 8.08
C MET A 128 -10.48 13.35 9.29
N LYS A 129 -10.44 14.68 9.34
CA LYS A 129 -11.14 15.45 10.38
C LYS A 129 -12.65 15.19 10.35
N ALA A 130 -13.27 15.14 9.18
CA ALA A 130 -14.69 14.82 9.06
C ALA A 130 -15.02 13.39 9.54
N VAL A 131 -14.09 12.44 9.40
CA VAL A 131 -14.23 11.08 9.96
C VAL A 131 -14.18 11.12 11.49
N GLU A 132 -13.28 11.91 12.08
CA GLU A 132 -13.18 12.09 13.53
C GLU A 132 -14.43 12.79 14.10
N ASP A 133 -14.85 13.89 13.47
CA ASP A 133 -16.01 14.71 13.85
C ASP A 133 -17.35 14.04 13.51
N ARG A 134 -17.34 12.91 12.81
CA ARG A 134 -18.52 12.19 12.28
C ARG A 134 -19.44 13.08 11.44
N ASP A 135 -18.84 13.94 10.60
CA ASP A 135 -19.59 14.77 9.67
C ASP A 135 -20.02 13.95 8.44
N ILE A 136 -21.08 13.16 8.62
CA ILE A 136 -21.67 12.30 7.59
C ILE A 136 -22.11 13.13 6.38
N MET A 137 -22.64 14.33 6.60
CA MET A 137 -23.14 15.19 5.52
C MET A 137 -22.01 15.62 4.60
N PHE A 138 -20.88 16.07 5.17
CA PHE A 138 -19.70 16.42 4.39
C PHE A 138 -19.17 15.22 3.59
N LEU A 139 -19.06 14.04 4.22
CA LEU A 139 -18.59 12.83 3.54
C LEU A 139 -19.52 12.39 2.41
N MET A 140 -20.84 12.57 2.57
CA MET A 140 -21.83 12.33 1.52
C MET A 140 -21.68 13.29 0.34
N GLU A 141 -21.34 14.56 0.59
CA GLU A 141 -21.06 15.51 -0.50
C GLU A 141 -19.74 15.20 -1.21
N VAL A 142 -18.69 14.84 -0.46
CA VAL A 142 -17.40 14.42 -1.03
C VAL A 142 -17.58 13.17 -1.88
N ARG A 143 -18.39 12.20 -1.44
CA ARG A 143 -18.75 11.02 -2.25
C ARG A 143 -19.28 11.42 -3.62
N ASP A 144 -20.24 12.34 -3.68
CA ASP A 144 -20.94 12.65 -4.93
C ASP A 144 -20.12 13.55 -5.87
N LYS A 145 -19.21 14.37 -5.33
CA LYS A 145 -18.50 15.40 -6.11
C LYS A 145 -17.01 15.12 -6.31
N ALA A 146 -16.38 14.39 -5.40
CA ALA A 146 -14.94 14.17 -5.37
C ALA A 146 -14.57 12.81 -4.75
N PHE A 147 -15.22 11.74 -5.20
CA PHE A 147 -14.98 10.38 -4.72
C PHE A 147 -13.50 9.96 -4.58
N PRO A 148 -12.58 10.29 -5.52
CA PRO A 148 -11.18 9.89 -5.41
C PRO A 148 -10.49 10.34 -4.13
N LEU A 149 -10.93 11.45 -3.52
CA LEU A 149 -10.36 11.94 -2.27
C LEU A 149 -10.64 11.00 -1.09
N LEU A 150 -11.72 10.21 -1.13
CA LEU A 150 -12.02 9.20 -0.11
C LEU A 150 -11.07 8.00 -0.15
N LEU A 151 -10.36 7.80 -1.27
CA LEU A 151 -9.37 6.74 -1.44
C LEU A 151 -7.94 7.20 -1.16
N GLN A 152 -7.73 8.51 -1.07
CA GLN A 152 -6.41 9.07 -0.83
C GLN A 152 -5.98 8.85 0.61
N SER A 153 -4.73 8.40 0.80
CA SER A 153 -4.15 8.30 2.13
C SER A 153 -3.72 9.67 2.64
N SER A 154 -4.03 9.94 3.90
CA SER A 154 -3.62 11.14 4.61
C SER A 154 -3.03 10.71 5.95
N GLY A 155 -1.77 11.06 6.21
CA GLY A 155 -1.06 10.55 7.40
C GLY A 155 -0.76 9.05 7.36
N GLY A 156 -0.65 8.45 6.17
CA GLY A 156 -0.30 7.03 6.00
C GLY A 156 -1.49 6.07 5.94
N GLU A 157 -2.72 6.56 6.15
CA GLU A 157 -3.92 5.74 6.24
C GLU A 157 -5.05 6.33 5.38
N THR A 158 -5.96 5.48 4.90
CA THR A 158 -7.14 5.97 4.18
C THR A 158 -8.28 6.30 5.17
N PRO A 159 -9.23 7.17 4.78
CA PRO A 159 -10.39 7.51 5.61
C PRO A 159 -11.16 6.28 6.13
N LEU A 160 -11.30 5.22 5.32
CA LEU A 160 -11.97 3.99 5.74
C LEU A 160 -11.19 3.27 6.85
N VAL A 161 -9.88 3.12 6.68
CA VAL A 161 -9.02 2.46 7.68
C VAL A 161 -9.03 3.25 8.99
N HIS A 162 -8.98 4.58 8.90
CA HIS A 162 -9.05 5.46 10.05
C HIS A 162 -10.39 5.37 10.78
N ALA A 163 -11.52 5.36 10.05
CA ALA A 163 -12.83 5.19 10.66
C ALA A 163 -12.95 3.87 11.43
N ILE A 164 -12.41 2.77 10.88
CA ILE A 164 -12.44 1.45 11.52
C ILE A 164 -11.61 1.45 12.80
N ARG A 165 -10.37 1.95 12.75
CA ARG A 165 -9.47 1.95 13.93
C ARG A 165 -9.96 2.83 15.06
N THR A 166 -10.53 3.99 14.73
CA THR A 166 -11.12 4.91 15.72
C THR A 166 -12.45 4.38 16.26
N GLY A 167 -12.97 3.27 15.72
CA GLY A 167 -14.24 2.66 16.16
C GLY A 167 -15.48 3.40 15.67
N ASN A 168 -15.34 4.30 14.69
CA ASN A 168 -16.44 5.06 14.09
C ASN A 168 -17.14 4.21 13.03
N LYS A 169 -17.84 3.15 13.48
CA LYS A 169 -18.51 2.16 12.60
C LYS A 169 -19.52 2.80 11.64
N ASP A 170 -20.31 3.76 12.10
CA ASP A 170 -21.33 4.43 11.26
C ASP A 170 -20.69 5.16 10.07
N VAL A 171 -19.55 5.82 10.31
CA VAL A 171 -18.78 6.49 9.26
C VAL A 171 -18.17 5.48 8.30
N ALA A 172 -17.61 4.39 8.82
CA ALA A 172 -17.08 3.30 8.00
C ALA A 172 -18.16 2.70 7.09
N ILE A 173 -19.38 2.51 7.59
CA ILE A 173 -20.55 2.05 6.83
C ILE A 173 -20.89 3.04 5.70
N VAL A 174 -20.90 4.34 5.97
CA VAL A 174 -21.17 5.36 4.95
C VAL A 174 -20.10 5.38 3.86
N LEU A 175 -18.82 5.31 4.24
CA LEU A 175 -17.71 5.21 3.29
C LEU A 175 -17.82 3.94 2.45
N LEU A 176 -18.24 2.83 3.05
CA LEU A 176 -18.43 1.57 2.35
C LEU A 176 -19.58 1.63 1.35
N GLY A 177 -20.70 2.26 1.73
CA GLY A 177 -21.82 2.53 0.84
C GLY A 177 -21.41 3.45 -0.32
N ALA A 178 -20.57 4.45 -0.06
CA ALA A 178 -19.98 5.29 -1.10
C ALA A 178 -19.14 4.48 -2.10
N PHE A 179 -18.32 3.55 -1.59
CA PHE A 179 -17.48 2.67 -2.41
C PHE A 179 -18.32 1.75 -3.28
N SER A 180 -19.30 1.07 -2.68
CA SER A 180 -20.23 0.19 -3.40
C SER A 180 -20.98 0.94 -4.50
N LYS A 181 -21.51 2.13 -4.18
CA LYS A 181 -22.16 3.02 -5.17
C LYS A 181 -21.19 3.30 -6.33
N TRP A 182 -20.00 3.84 -6.07
CA TRP A 182 -19.06 4.20 -7.13
C TRP A 182 -18.70 3.02 -8.04
N VAL A 183 -18.46 1.84 -7.46
CA VAL A 183 -18.15 0.62 -8.23
C VAL A 183 -19.32 0.21 -9.13
N ASN A 184 -20.56 0.36 -8.66
CA ASN A 184 -21.77 0.03 -9.45
C ASN A 184 -22.08 1.02 -10.58
N TYR A 185 -21.58 2.25 -10.51
CA TYR A 185 -21.77 3.28 -11.55
C TYR A 185 -20.61 3.34 -12.55
N LEU A 186 -19.60 2.47 -12.43
CA LEU A 186 -18.53 2.39 -13.41
C LEU A 186 -19.00 1.70 -14.69
N GLU A 187 -18.79 2.36 -15.82
CA GLU A 187 -18.99 1.78 -17.15
C GLU A 187 -17.74 1.00 -17.61
N ASP A 188 -17.93 -0.01 -18.45
CA ASP A 188 -16.83 -0.84 -18.97
C ASP A 188 -15.71 -0.02 -19.64
N ALA A 189 -16.08 1.08 -20.31
CA ALA A 189 -15.14 2.00 -20.93
C ALA A 189 -14.25 2.72 -19.91
N ASP A 190 -14.78 3.02 -18.72
CA ASP A 190 -14.06 3.71 -17.65
C ASP A 190 -13.14 2.77 -16.88
N ILE A 191 -13.48 1.48 -16.80
CA ILE A 191 -12.66 0.44 -16.14
C ILE A 191 -11.31 0.31 -16.83
N GLN A 192 -11.24 0.50 -18.15
CA GLN A 192 -10.00 0.39 -18.92
C GLN A 192 -9.02 1.56 -18.67
N LYS A 193 -9.47 2.65 -18.04
CA LYS A 193 -8.61 3.80 -17.73
C LYS A 193 -7.63 3.44 -16.60
N THR A 194 -6.34 3.74 -16.80
CA THR A 194 -5.27 3.43 -15.83
C THR A 194 -5.51 4.08 -14.45
N GLN A 195 -6.12 5.26 -14.44
CA GLN A 195 -6.47 5.95 -13.20
C GLN A 195 -7.57 5.20 -12.42
N THR A 196 -8.65 4.79 -13.10
CA THR A 196 -9.71 3.96 -12.52
C THR A 196 -9.17 2.65 -11.99
N GLN A 197 -8.25 2.01 -12.71
CA GLN A 197 -7.57 0.80 -12.24
C GLN A 197 -6.77 1.03 -10.95
N THR A 198 -6.18 2.21 -10.78
CA THR A 198 -5.51 2.59 -9.54
C THR A 198 -6.51 2.72 -8.39
N TYR A 199 -7.67 3.33 -8.64
CA TYR A 199 -8.75 3.45 -7.67
C TYR A 199 -9.35 2.10 -7.29
N LEU A 200 -9.61 1.22 -8.26
CA LEU A 200 -10.12 -0.14 -8.00
C LEU A 200 -9.13 -0.95 -7.16
N LYS A 201 -7.82 -0.79 -7.38
CA LYS A 201 -6.79 -1.43 -6.54
C LYS A 201 -6.79 -0.89 -5.12
N ALA A 202 -6.88 0.43 -4.94
CA ALA A 202 -6.95 1.06 -3.62
C ALA A 202 -8.23 0.64 -2.87
N LEU A 203 -9.37 0.60 -3.57
CA LEU A 203 -10.63 0.09 -3.07
C LEU A 203 -10.51 -1.36 -2.61
N ARG A 204 -9.95 -2.24 -3.44
CA ARG A 204 -9.76 -3.65 -3.09
C ARG A 204 -9.00 -3.82 -1.78
N VAL A 205 -7.91 -3.04 -1.59
CA VAL A 205 -7.12 -3.08 -0.35
C VAL A 205 -7.94 -2.59 0.85
N GLY A 206 -8.67 -1.47 0.71
CA GLY A 206 -9.51 -0.94 1.77
C GLY A 206 -10.67 -1.88 2.16
N LEU A 207 -11.34 -2.46 1.17
CA LEU A 207 -12.43 -3.43 1.36
C LEU A 207 -11.92 -4.71 2.03
N LYS A 208 -10.77 -5.23 1.60
CA LYS A 208 -10.12 -6.39 2.23
C LYS A 208 -9.83 -6.15 3.70
N LEU A 209 -9.30 -4.98 4.04
CA LEU A 209 -9.03 -4.63 5.44
C LEU A 209 -10.33 -4.55 6.26
N ALA A 210 -11.38 -3.93 5.71
CA ALA A 210 -12.67 -3.87 6.38
C ALA A 210 -13.27 -5.26 6.65
N ILE A 211 -13.10 -6.20 5.72
CA ILE A 211 -13.49 -7.61 5.91
C ILE A 211 -12.69 -8.23 7.06
N ASN A 212 -11.37 -8.06 7.08
CA ASN A 212 -10.48 -8.61 8.11
C ASN A 212 -10.78 -8.06 9.51
N GLU A 213 -11.15 -6.80 9.62
CA GLU A 213 -11.56 -6.14 10.88
C GLU A 213 -12.98 -6.54 11.33
N GLY A 214 -13.61 -7.52 10.68
CA GLY A 214 -14.87 -8.11 11.10
C GLY A 214 -16.11 -7.32 10.69
N LEU A 215 -15.98 -6.30 9.84
CA LEU A 215 -17.12 -5.53 9.32
C LEU A 215 -18.02 -6.38 8.40
N ALA A 216 -17.48 -7.48 7.86
CA ALA A 216 -18.22 -8.46 7.07
C ALA A 216 -19.34 -9.16 7.86
N LYS A 217 -19.19 -9.33 9.18
CA LYS A 217 -20.25 -9.93 10.02
C LYS A 217 -21.50 -9.05 10.10
N SER A 218 -21.33 -7.74 9.91
CA SER A 218 -22.43 -6.76 9.91
C SER A 218 -22.96 -6.43 8.52
N GLN A 219 -22.24 -6.78 7.44
CA GLN A 219 -22.60 -6.38 6.07
C GLN A 219 -22.29 -7.49 5.05
N ASN A 220 -23.32 -8.23 4.64
CA ASN A 220 -23.20 -9.24 3.58
C ASN A 220 -22.83 -8.61 2.22
N GLU A 221 -23.26 -7.38 1.95
CA GLU A 221 -22.98 -6.66 0.70
C GLU A 221 -21.50 -6.28 0.53
N LEU A 222 -20.74 -6.26 1.63
CA LEU A 222 -19.30 -5.97 1.61
C LEU A 222 -18.53 -7.02 0.80
N ILE A 223 -18.86 -8.30 0.98
CA ILE A 223 -18.20 -9.39 0.25
C ILE A 223 -18.51 -9.28 -1.24
N ALA A 224 -19.76 -8.96 -1.59
CA ALA A 224 -20.16 -8.78 -2.98
C ALA A 224 -19.40 -7.61 -3.64
N SER A 225 -19.33 -6.45 -2.97
CA SER A 225 -18.58 -5.29 -3.47
C SER A 225 -17.07 -5.57 -3.58
N PHE A 226 -16.50 -6.33 -2.64
CA PHE A 226 -15.12 -6.80 -2.72
C PHE A 226 -14.89 -7.71 -3.93
N MET A 227 -15.76 -8.70 -4.14
CA MET A 227 -15.65 -9.63 -5.27
C MET A 227 -15.79 -8.92 -6.61
N GLN A 228 -16.74 -8.00 -6.73
CA GLN A 228 -16.91 -7.16 -7.91
C GLN A 228 -15.64 -6.32 -8.19
N THR A 229 -15.12 -5.64 -7.17
CA THR A 229 -13.89 -4.84 -7.29
C THR A 229 -12.68 -5.70 -7.64
N LEU A 230 -12.58 -6.90 -7.08
CA LEU A 230 -11.52 -7.88 -7.39
C LEU A 230 -11.57 -8.28 -8.87
N ILE A 231 -12.75 -8.62 -9.39
CA ILE A 231 -12.94 -8.99 -10.79
C ILE A 231 -12.62 -7.79 -11.70
N MET A 232 -13.10 -6.58 -11.38
CA MET A 232 -12.85 -5.39 -12.20
C MET A 232 -11.37 -4.94 -12.22
N SER A 233 -10.60 -5.25 -11.18
CA SER A 233 -9.19 -4.82 -11.05
C SER A 233 -8.17 -5.84 -11.56
N GLU A 234 -8.43 -7.14 -11.41
CA GLU A 234 -7.47 -8.20 -11.74
C GLU A 234 -8.06 -9.31 -12.62
N GLY A 235 -9.37 -9.28 -12.90
CA GLY A 235 -10.10 -10.35 -13.60
C GLY A 235 -9.52 -10.66 -14.97
N ASP A 236 -9.36 -9.67 -15.84
CA ASP A 236 -8.83 -9.88 -17.20
C ASP A 236 -7.42 -10.49 -17.16
N LYS A 237 -6.52 -9.91 -16.37
CA LYS A 237 -5.16 -10.39 -16.20
C LYS A 237 -5.14 -11.83 -15.67
N TRP A 238 -6.02 -12.15 -14.74
CA TRP A 238 -6.18 -13.50 -14.21
C TRP A 238 -6.70 -14.47 -15.29
N VAL A 239 -7.73 -14.11 -16.06
CA VAL A 239 -8.27 -14.93 -17.15
C VAL A 239 -7.18 -15.25 -18.17
N TYR A 240 -6.42 -14.24 -18.63
CA TYR A 240 -5.32 -14.45 -19.56
C TYR A 240 -4.25 -15.40 -19.02
N ALA A 241 -3.91 -15.28 -17.73
CA ALA A 241 -2.96 -16.17 -17.08
C ALA A 241 -3.47 -17.62 -17.00
N GLN A 242 -4.74 -17.82 -16.67
CA GLN A 242 -5.34 -19.15 -16.54
C GLN A 242 -5.65 -19.82 -17.88
N ALA A 243 -5.92 -19.05 -18.93
CA ALA A 243 -6.25 -19.59 -20.26
C ALA A 243 -5.17 -20.55 -20.79
N SER A 244 -3.89 -20.21 -20.62
CA SER A 244 -2.77 -21.06 -21.03
C SER A 244 -2.68 -22.37 -20.22
N THR A 245 -2.97 -22.31 -18.93
CA THR A 245 -2.95 -23.44 -18.00
C THR A 245 -4.08 -24.42 -18.32
N VAL A 246 -5.30 -23.90 -18.50
CA VAL A 246 -6.47 -24.73 -18.86
C VAL A 246 -6.32 -25.30 -20.27
N SER A 247 -5.78 -24.53 -21.22
CA SER A 247 -5.48 -25.03 -22.58
C SER A 247 -4.49 -26.20 -22.57
N ARG A 248 -3.46 -26.15 -21.71
CA ARG A 248 -2.52 -27.27 -21.53
C ARG A 248 -3.21 -28.50 -20.94
N ALA A 249 -4.06 -28.31 -19.94
CA ALA A 249 -4.84 -29.40 -19.35
C ALA A 249 -5.79 -30.05 -20.37
N LEU A 250 -6.43 -29.24 -21.23
CA LEU A 250 -7.27 -29.73 -22.32
C LEU A 250 -6.48 -30.57 -23.34
N LYS A 251 -5.27 -30.12 -23.71
CA LYS A 251 -4.40 -30.85 -24.65
C LYS A 251 -3.89 -32.18 -24.10
N ALA A 252 -3.84 -32.33 -22.77
CA ALA A 252 -3.48 -33.59 -22.10
C ALA A 252 -4.66 -34.60 -22.04
N GLY A 253 -5.83 -34.27 -22.59
CA GLY A 253 -6.98 -35.17 -22.64
C GLY A 253 -7.60 -35.43 -21.27
N THR A 254 -8.03 -36.66 -21.02
CA THR A 254 -8.71 -37.07 -19.78
C THR A 254 -7.80 -37.05 -18.55
N GLU A 255 -6.48 -37.22 -18.74
CA GLU A 255 -5.49 -37.16 -17.65
C GLU A 255 -5.33 -35.75 -17.08
N GLY A 256 -5.49 -34.72 -17.93
CA GLY A 256 -5.32 -33.33 -17.53
C GLY A 256 -6.46 -32.76 -16.68
N LYS A 257 -7.62 -33.45 -16.60
CA LYS A 257 -8.81 -33.05 -15.82
C LYS A 257 -9.11 -31.53 -15.89
N PRO A 258 -9.30 -30.96 -17.10
CA PRO A 258 -9.36 -29.51 -17.31
C PRO A 258 -10.43 -28.80 -16.49
N VAL A 259 -11.57 -29.45 -16.23
CA VAL A 259 -12.66 -28.89 -15.40
C VAL A 259 -12.23 -28.75 -13.94
N GLN A 260 -11.51 -29.74 -13.39
CA GLN A 260 -10.99 -29.63 -12.03
C GLN A 260 -9.94 -28.53 -11.93
N VAL A 261 -9.03 -28.43 -12.90
CA VAL A 261 -8.01 -27.37 -12.98
C VAL A 261 -8.66 -25.98 -13.02
N ALA A 262 -9.68 -25.79 -13.86
CA ALA A 262 -10.41 -24.53 -13.93
C ALA A 262 -11.15 -24.21 -12.62
N GLY A 263 -11.85 -25.20 -12.04
CA GLY A 263 -12.56 -25.04 -10.77
C GLY A 263 -11.63 -24.69 -9.60
N GLU A 264 -10.46 -25.33 -9.52
CA GLU A 264 -9.43 -24.98 -8.54
C GLU A 264 -8.86 -23.58 -8.77
N ALA A 265 -8.63 -23.18 -10.02
CA ALA A 265 -8.12 -21.84 -10.33
C ALA A 265 -9.10 -20.75 -9.88
N VAL A 266 -10.40 -20.94 -10.11
CA VAL A 266 -11.46 -20.03 -9.64
C VAL A 266 -11.51 -20.00 -8.11
N ARG A 267 -11.50 -21.17 -7.45
CA ARG A 267 -11.48 -21.24 -5.98
C ARG A 267 -10.27 -20.51 -5.42
N LYS A 268 -9.08 -20.78 -5.93
CA LYS A 268 -7.82 -20.12 -5.52
C LYS A 268 -7.89 -18.60 -5.74
N PHE A 269 -8.51 -18.14 -6.82
CA PHE A 269 -8.68 -16.70 -7.08
C PHE A 269 -9.56 -16.03 -6.03
N ALA A 270 -10.71 -16.62 -5.71
CA ALA A 270 -11.63 -16.07 -4.72
C ALA A 270 -11.07 -16.14 -3.29
N THR A 271 -10.45 -17.27 -2.91
CA THR A 271 -10.05 -17.50 -1.51
C THR A 271 -8.70 -16.88 -1.14
N LYS A 272 -7.74 -16.81 -2.07
CA LYS A 272 -6.42 -16.20 -1.82
C LYS A 272 -6.55 -14.72 -1.42
N GLU A 273 -7.49 -14.02 -2.02
CA GLU A 273 -7.66 -12.59 -1.83
C GLU A 273 -8.47 -12.25 -0.57
N MET A 274 -9.26 -13.20 -0.04
CA MET A 274 -10.11 -13.04 1.16
C MET A 274 -9.50 -13.59 2.47
N GLY A 275 -8.18 -13.82 2.52
CA GLY A 275 -7.51 -14.52 3.64
C GLY A 275 -8.03 -14.21 5.06
N LYS A 276 -8.15 -15.26 5.89
CA LYS A 276 -8.68 -15.25 7.28
C LYS A 276 -10.13 -14.77 7.47
N ALA A 277 -10.91 -14.56 6.41
CA ALA A 277 -12.35 -14.47 6.58
C ALA A 277 -12.90 -15.86 6.92
N ASP A 278 -13.03 -16.16 8.22
CA ASP A 278 -13.70 -17.35 8.76
C ASP A 278 -15.13 -17.57 8.19
N LEU A 279 -15.69 -16.58 7.50
CA LEU A 279 -16.96 -16.67 6.76
C LEU A 279 -16.92 -17.60 5.53
N ILE A 280 -15.75 -18.01 5.04
CA ILE A 280 -15.68 -18.95 3.89
C ILE A 280 -15.79 -20.41 4.35
N ALA A 281 -15.49 -20.71 5.62
CA ALA A 281 -15.67 -22.07 6.16
C ALA A 281 -17.16 -22.49 6.22
N SER A 282 -18.11 -21.58 6.00
CA SER A 282 -19.55 -21.90 5.87
C SER A 282 -20.04 -21.96 4.42
N LEU A 283 -19.16 -21.79 3.42
CA LEU A 283 -19.46 -22.06 2.01
C LEU A 283 -18.83 -23.40 1.58
N GLU A 284 -18.68 -24.32 2.54
CA GLU A 284 -18.18 -25.69 2.36
C GLU A 284 -19.26 -26.77 2.59
N ASP A 285 -20.53 -26.38 2.75
CA ASP A 285 -21.70 -27.30 2.71
C ASP A 285 -22.48 -27.18 1.39
#